data_AF-Q5WPT3-F1
#
_entry.id   AF-Q5WPT3-F1
#
_cell.length_a   1.000
_cell.length_b   1.000
_cell.length_c   1.000
_cell.angle_alpha   90.00
_cell.angle_beta   90.00
_cell.angle_gamma   90.00
#
_symmetry.space_group_name_H-M   'P 1'
#
loop_
_entity.id
_entity.type
_entity.pdbx_description
1 polymer ?
#
loop_
_entity_poly.entity_id
_entity_poly.type
_entity_poly.pdbx_seq_one_letter_code
_entity_poly.pdbx_strand_id
1 'polypeptide(L)'
;MKFSCPVFVAIFLLCGFYRVEGSSQCEEDLKEEAEAFFKDCNEAKANPGEYENLTKEEMFEELKEYGVADTDMETVYKLVEECWNELTTTDCKRFLEEAECFKKKNICKYFPDEVKLKKK
;
A
#
# COMPACT_ATOMS: atom_id res chain seq x y z
N MET A 1 15.16 7.03 15.78
CA MET A 1 13.80 7.41 15.35
C MET A 1 13.31 6.23 14.55
N LYS A 2 12.28 5.51 15.04
CA LYS A 2 11.66 4.43 14.26
C LYS A 2 10.84 5.11 13.19
N PHE A 3 11.24 4.99 11.93
CA PHE A 3 10.40 5.41 10.81
C PHE A 3 9.36 4.32 10.61
N SER A 4 8.26 4.39 11.37
CA SER A 4 7.07 3.61 11.07
C SER A 4 6.42 4.25 9.84
N CYS A 5 6.98 3.97 8.66
CA CYS A 5 6.32 4.23 7.39
C CYS A 5 5.79 2.86 6.93
N PRO A 6 4.53 2.53 7.24
CA PRO A 6 3.95 1.21 6.98
C PRO A 6 4.08 0.84 5.51
N VAL A 7 4.33 -0.43 5.18
CA VAL A 7 4.49 -0.88 3.78
C VAL A 7 3.33 -0.40 2.90
N PHE A 8 2.10 -0.50 3.40
CA PHE A 8 0.91 -0.04 2.72
C PHE A 8 0.94 1.46 2.44
N VAL A 9 1.29 2.26 3.44
CA VAL A 9 1.44 3.72 3.31
C VAL A 9 2.61 4.08 2.42
N ALA A 10 3.69 3.33 2.44
CA ALA A 10 4.87 3.63 1.65
C ALA A 10 4.66 3.30 0.16
N ILE A 11 3.96 2.18 -0.13
CA ILE A 11 3.49 1.84 -1.48
C ILE A 11 2.45 2.86 -1.96
N PHE A 12 1.44 3.22 -1.15
CA PHE A 12 0.39 4.15 -1.58
C PHE A 12 0.78 5.65 -1.53
N LEU A 13 1.62 6.11 -0.61
CA LEU A 13 2.08 7.52 -0.55
C LEU A 13 2.99 7.87 -1.71
N LEU A 14 3.77 6.92 -2.22
CA LEU A 14 4.61 7.18 -3.38
C LEU A 14 3.77 7.22 -4.67
N CYS A 15 2.70 6.41 -4.78
CA CYS A 15 1.61 6.64 -5.75
C CYS A 15 0.98 8.04 -5.59
N GLY A 16 0.84 8.52 -4.35
CA GLY A 16 0.27 9.83 -4.03
C GLY A 16 1.15 11.04 -4.39
N PHE A 17 2.48 10.88 -4.37
CA PHE A 17 3.42 11.98 -4.65
C PHE A 17 3.67 12.20 -6.15
N TYR A 18 3.55 11.16 -6.97
CA TYR A 18 3.66 11.25 -8.42
C TYR A 18 2.34 10.87 -9.07
N ARG A 19 1.49 11.89 -9.29
CA ARG A 19 0.52 11.95 -10.39
C ARG A 19 -0.12 10.62 -10.86
N VAL A 20 -1.44 10.53 -10.66
CA VAL A 20 -2.45 10.38 -11.73
C VAL A 20 -2.87 8.94 -12.15
N GLU A 21 -4.20 8.73 -12.20
CA GLU A 21 -5.00 7.90 -13.12
C GLU A 21 -5.10 6.36 -12.98
N GLY A 22 -5.91 5.91 -12.03
CA GLY A 22 -6.83 4.79 -12.27
C GLY A 22 -6.42 3.36 -11.97
N SER A 23 -7.44 2.49 -12.00
CA SER A 23 -7.33 1.08 -11.56
C SER A 23 -6.24 0.28 -12.27
N SER A 24 -5.83 0.69 -13.48
CA SER A 24 -4.73 0.08 -14.25
C SER A 24 -3.35 0.63 -13.86
N GLN A 25 -3.24 1.92 -13.54
CA GLN A 25 -2.01 2.54 -13.06
C GLN A 25 -1.70 2.11 -11.62
N CYS A 26 -2.74 1.95 -10.78
CA CYS A 26 -2.60 1.44 -9.42
C CYS A 26 -1.89 0.08 -9.35
N GLU A 27 -2.14 -0.84 -10.30
CA GLU A 27 -1.43 -2.13 -10.31
C GLU A 27 0.05 -2.00 -10.72
N GLU A 28 0.36 -1.07 -11.63
CA GLU A 28 1.73 -0.80 -12.07
C GLU A 28 2.51 -0.11 -10.96
N ASP A 29 1.95 0.92 -10.33
CA ASP A 29 2.59 1.65 -9.25
C ASP A 29 2.84 0.75 -8.04
N LEU A 30 1.85 -0.07 -7.67
CA LEU A 30 1.96 -1.03 -6.58
C LEU A 30 3.08 -2.05 -6.82
N LYS A 31 3.32 -2.41 -8.09
CA LYS A 31 4.45 -3.27 -8.46
C LYS A 31 5.78 -2.52 -8.40
N GLU A 32 5.87 -1.33 -9.00
CA GLU A 32 7.10 -0.52 -9.03
C GLU A 32 7.58 -0.19 -7.62
N GLU A 33 6.65 0.19 -6.74
CA GLU A 33 6.96 0.50 -5.35
C GLU A 33 7.41 -0.73 -4.57
N ALA A 34 6.72 -1.86 -4.73
CA ALA A 34 7.16 -3.11 -4.10
C ALA A 34 8.56 -3.54 -4.57
N GLU A 35 8.90 -3.33 -5.84
CA GLU A 35 10.25 -3.57 -6.37
C GLU A 35 11.28 -2.60 -5.79
N ALA A 36 10.93 -1.32 -5.60
CA ALA A 36 11.76 -0.32 -4.96
C ALA A 36 12.05 -0.69 -3.48
N PHE A 37 11.03 -1.03 -2.70
CA PHE A 37 11.19 -1.48 -1.31
C PHE A 37 11.97 -2.78 -1.21
N PHE A 38 11.73 -3.74 -2.11
CA PHE A 38 12.53 -4.96 -2.19
C PHE A 38 14.01 -4.63 -2.39
N LYS A 39 14.33 -3.71 -3.32
CA LYS A 39 15.70 -3.29 -3.59
C LYS A 39 16.33 -2.57 -2.40
N ASP A 40 15.66 -1.58 -1.82
CA ASP A 40 16.16 -0.82 -0.68
C ASP A 40 16.37 -1.70 0.56
N CYS A 41 15.48 -2.67 0.77
CA CYS A 41 15.64 -3.67 1.81
C CYS A 41 16.88 -4.55 1.59
N ASN A 42 17.09 -5.04 0.36
CA ASN A 42 18.28 -5.82 0.04
C ASN A 42 19.58 -5.01 0.12
N GLU A 43 19.51 -3.69 -0.12
CA GLU A 43 20.63 -2.75 0.07
C GLU A 43 20.82 -2.34 1.54
N ALA A 44 20.09 -2.96 2.49
CA ALA A 44 20.09 -2.66 3.93
C ALA A 44 19.74 -1.20 4.27
N LYS A 45 19.03 -0.51 3.37
CA LYS A 45 18.46 0.83 3.58
C LYS A 45 17.09 0.78 4.25
N ALA A 46 16.47 -0.40 4.26
CA ALA A 46 15.18 -0.68 4.88
C ALA A 46 15.25 -2.04 5.62
N ASN A 47 14.55 -2.17 6.75
CA ASN A 47 14.43 -3.43 7.47
C ASN A 47 12.94 -3.84 7.48
N PRO A 48 12.57 -5.02 6.95
CA PRO A 48 11.18 -5.42 6.81
C PRO A 48 10.47 -5.58 8.16
N GLY A 49 11.21 -5.79 9.25
CA GLY A 49 10.68 -5.81 10.62
C GLY A 49 10.37 -4.42 11.20
N GLU A 50 10.79 -3.34 10.54
CA GLU A 50 10.45 -1.95 10.93
C GLU A 50 9.16 -1.46 10.25
N TYR A 51 8.65 -2.20 9.25
CA TYR A 51 7.39 -1.92 8.60
C TYR A 51 6.27 -2.72 9.26
N GLU A 52 5.73 -2.13 10.32
CA GLU A 52 4.52 -2.66 10.96
C GLU A 52 3.30 -2.41 10.08
N ASN A 53 2.31 -3.30 10.19
CA ASN A 53 1.02 -3.11 9.54
C ASN A 53 0.32 -1.90 10.15
N LEU A 54 -0.45 -1.18 9.34
CA LEU A 54 -1.29 -0.10 9.83
C LEU A 54 -2.33 -0.61 10.82
N THR A 55 -2.67 0.22 11.80
CA THR A 55 -3.93 0.06 12.51
C THR A 55 -5.10 0.37 11.58
N LYS A 56 -6.29 -0.12 11.93
CA LYS A 56 -7.53 0.17 11.20
C LYS A 56 -7.80 1.67 11.04
N GLU A 57 -7.54 2.44 12.09
CA GLU A 57 -7.78 3.89 12.11
C GLU A 57 -6.87 4.61 11.12
N GLU A 58 -5.56 4.36 11.19
CA GLU A 58 -4.58 4.95 10.26
C GLU A 58 -4.88 4.53 8.81
N MET A 59 -5.26 3.27 8.59
CA MET A 59 -5.63 2.82 7.26
C MET A 59 -6.87 3.52 6.71
N PHE A 60 -7.87 3.80 7.55
CA PHE A 60 -9.06 4.52 7.11
C PHE A 60 -8.74 5.98 6.78
N GLU A 61 -7.84 6.61 7.53
CA GLU A 61 -7.35 7.96 7.21
C GLU A 61 -6.67 7.98 5.84
N GLU A 62 -5.76 7.04 5.59
CA GLU A 62 -5.06 6.92 4.30
C GLU A 62 -6.03 6.65 3.15
N LEU A 63 -6.90 5.63 3.27
CA LEU A 63 -7.90 5.30 2.24
C LEU A 63 -8.77 6.51 1.88
N LYS A 64 -9.12 7.33 2.88
CA LYS A 64 -9.87 8.56 2.67
C LYS A 64 -9.05 9.63 1.94
N GLU A 65 -7.77 9.77 2.23
CA GLU A 65 -6.88 10.68 1.50
C GLU A 65 -6.72 10.28 0.04
N TYR A 66 -6.70 8.97 -0.25
CA TYR A 66 -6.71 8.45 -1.63
C TYR A 66 -8.10 8.43 -2.28
N GLY A 67 -9.13 8.95 -1.62
CA GLY A 67 -10.46 9.11 -2.21
C GLY A 67 -11.27 7.82 -2.33
N VAL A 68 -10.91 6.76 -1.59
CA VAL A 68 -11.75 5.57 -1.44
C VAL A 68 -13.07 5.98 -0.79
N ALA A 69 -14.18 5.47 -1.31
CA ALA A 69 -15.50 5.79 -0.78
C ALA A 69 -15.69 5.24 0.65
N ASP A 70 -16.34 6.00 1.53
CA ASP A 70 -16.63 5.60 2.91
C ASP A 70 -17.34 4.22 2.99
N THR A 71 -18.16 3.88 1.98
CA THR A 71 -18.87 2.60 1.88
C THR A 71 -17.94 1.41 1.59
N ASP A 72 -16.77 1.66 1.01
CA ASP A 72 -15.81 0.64 0.58
C ASP A 72 -14.62 0.50 1.54
N MET A 73 -14.41 1.43 2.47
CA MET A 73 -13.27 1.41 3.41
C MET A 73 -13.15 0.11 4.21
N GLU A 74 -14.24 -0.38 4.79
CA GLU A 74 -14.26 -1.66 5.53
C GLU A 74 -13.92 -2.86 4.62
N THR A 75 -14.34 -2.80 3.36
CA THR A 75 -14.06 -3.84 2.38
C THR A 75 -12.58 -3.83 2.02
N VAL A 76 -12.01 -2.66 1.73
CA VAL A 76 -10.58 -2.53 1.42
C VAL A 76 -9.72 -2.94 2.60
N TYR A 77 -10.05 -2.49 3.81
CA TYR A 77 -9.34 -2.89 5.03
C TYR A 77 -9.31 -4.40 5.21
N LYS A 78 -10.44 -5.09 5.06
CA LYS A 78 -10.48 -6.57 5.17
C LYS A 78 -9.60 -7.25 4.13
N LEU A 79 -9.60 -6.78 2.88
CA LEU A 79 -8.77 -7.36 1.82
C LEU A 79 -7.28 -7.19 2.11
N VAL A 80 -6.89 -6.04 2.67
CA VAL A 80 -5.51 -5.77 3.07
C VAL A 80 -5.11 -6.58 4.30
N GLU A 81 -5.98 -6.66 5.31
CA GLU A 81 -5.77 -7.47 6.50
C GLU A 81 -5.66 -8.97 6.16
N GLU A 82 -6.48 -9.48 5.23
CA GLU A 82 -6.33 -10.82 4.68
C GLU A 82 -4.96 -11.02 4.04
N CYS A 83 -4.50 -10.07 3.21
CA CYS A 83 -3.18 -10.15 2.62
C CYS A 83 -2.07 -10.18 3.67
N TRP A 84 -2.12 -9.31 4.69
CA TRP A 84 -1.14 -9.34 5.77
C TRP A 84 -1.11 -10.66 6.55
N ASN A 85 -2.27 -11.28 6.76
CA ASN A 85 -2.38 -12.57 7.43
C ASN A 85 -1.92 -13.75 6.54
N GLU A 86 -2.01 -13.62 5.22
CA GLU A 86 -1.54 -14.62 4.25
C GLU A 86 0.00 -14.58 4.07
N LEU A 87 0.66 -13.47 4.44
CA LEU A 87 2.12 -13.37 4.38
C LEU A 87 2.80 -14.26 5.40
N THR A 88 3.71 -15.10 4.91
CA THR A 88 4.57 -15.95 5.75
C THR A 88 6.03 -15.52 5.70
N THR A 89 6.38 -14.67 4.74
CA THR A 89 7.73 -14.20 4.51
C THR A 89 8.05 -12.98 5.37
N THR A 90 9.17 -13.05 6.08
CA THR A 90 9.67 -11.98 6.95
C THR A 90 10.92 -11.29 6.40
N ASP A 91 11.39 -11.72 5.23
CA ASP A 91 12.51 -11.11 4.50
C ASP A 91 12.03 -10.02 3.51
N CYS A 92 12.96 -9.44 2.76
CA CYS A 92 12.64 -8.37 1.80
C CYS A 92 11.60 -8.77 0.74
N LYS A 93 11.43 -10.06 0.43
CA LYS A 93 10.41 -10.49 -0.55
C LYS A 93 8.99 -10.25 -0.07
N ARG A 94 8.79 -10.00 1.23
CA ARG A 94 7.51 -9.61 1.81
C ARG A 94 6.84 -8.47 1.03
N PHE A 95 7.60 -7.46 0.59
CA PHE A 95 7.07 -6.34 -0.20
C PHE A 95 6.44 -6.80 -1.52
N LEU A 96 7.11 -7.71 -2.23
CA LEU A 96 6.62 -8.27 -3.48
C LEU A 96 5.40 -9.18 -3.27
N GLU A 97 5.40 -9.97 -2.20
CA GLU A 97 4.26 -10.83 -1.85
C GLU A 97 3.02 -10.02 -1.45
N GLU A 98 3.21 -8.91 -0.74
CA GLU A 98 2.14 -7.95 -0.41
C GLU A 98 1.50 -7.39 -1.67
N ALA A 99 2.31 -6.87 -2.59
CA ALA A 99 1.82 -6.32 -3.85
C ALA A 99 1.08 -7.39 -4.69
N GLU A 100 1.64 -8.58 -4.83
CA GLU A 100 0.98 -9.67 -5.53
C GLU A 100 -0.36 -10.06 -4.88
N CYS A 101 -0.46 -10.01 -3.54
CA CYS A 101 -1.71 -10.27 -2.85
C CYS A 101 -2.75 -9.17 -3.12
N PHE A 102 -2.36 -7.89 -2.99
CA PHE A 102 -3.25 -6.76 -3.25
C PHE A 102 -3.79 -6.76 -4.68
N LYS A 103 -2.93 -7.12 -5.64
CA LYS A 103 -3.31 -7.33 -7.03
C LYS A 103 -4.32 -8.47 -7.19
N LYS A 104 -4.05 -9.65 -6.61
CA LYS A 104 -4.99 -10.80 -6.66
C LYS A 104 -6.35 -10.48 -6.06
N LYS A 105 -6.38 -9.70 -4.98
CA LYS A 105 -7.62 -9.24 -4.32
C LYS A 105 -8.32 -8.10 -5.07
N ASN A 106 -7.71 -7.60 -6.16
CA ASN A 106 -8.21 -6.51 -6.98
C ASN A 106 -8.58 -5.28 -6.13
N ILE A 107 -7.63 -4.86 -5.27
CA ILE A 107 -7.82 -3.74 -4.35
C ILE A 107 -7.88 -2.40 -5.11
N CYS A 108 -7.16 -2.30 -6.23
CA CYS A 108 -7.11 -1.11 -7.08
C CYS A 108 -8.48 -0.67 -7.63
N LYS A 109 -9.48 -1.56 -7.75
CA LYS A 109 -10.82 -1.17 -8.22
C LYS A 109 -11.57 -0.23 -7.27
N TYR A 110 -11.16 -0.16 -6.00
CA TYR A 110 -11.79 0.70 -4.99
C TYR A 110 -11.16 2.10 -4.94
N PHE A 111 -10.07 2.30 -5.66
CA PHE A 111 -9.40 3.59 -5.78
C PHE A 111 -9.95 4.32 -7.00
N PRO A 112 -10.33 5.60 -6.86
CA PRO A 112 -10.86 6.37 -7.98
C PRO A 112 -9.78 6.64 -9.02
N ASP A 113 -10.17 6.73 -10.29
CA ASP A 113 -9.23 7.14 -11.33
C ASP A 113 -8.72 8.58 -11.15
N GLU A 114 -9.43 9.42 -10.41
CA GLU A 114 -8.96 10.75 -10.02
C GLU A 114 -8.91 10.90 -8.50
N VAL A 115 -7.71 10.84 -7.91
CA VAL A 115 -7.51 11.25 -6.51
C VAL A 115 -7.51 12.79 -6.46
N LYS A 116 -8.62 13.38 -6.03
CA LYS A 116 -8.68 14.83 -5.73
C LYS A 116 -7.98 15.10 -4.39
N LEU A 117 -6.65 15.01 -4.37
CA LEU A 117 -5.86 15.43 -3.21
C LEU A 117 -6.21 16.90 -2.89
N LYS A 118 -6.78 17.13 -1.70
CA LYS A 118 -6.93 18.49 -1.19
C LYS A 118 -5.52 19.02 -0.92
N LYS A 119 -4.98 19.82 -1.85
CA LYS A 119 -3.81 20.67 -1.60
C LYS A 119 -4.03 21.39 -0.27
N LYS A 120 -3.21 21.08 0.72
CA LYS A 120 -3.08 21.85 1.96
C LYS A 120 -1.78 22.62 1.92
#